data_AF-A0A7C7JQA7-F1
#
_entry.id   AF-A0A7C7JQA7-F1
#
_cell.length_a   1.000
_cell.length_b   1.000
_cell.length_c   1.000
_cell.angle_alpha   90.00
_cell.angle_beta   90.00
_cell.angle_gamma   90.00
#
_symmetry.space_group_name_H-M   'P 1'
#
loop_
_entity.id
_entity.type
_entity.pdbx_description
1 polymer ?
#
loop_
_entity_poly.entity_id
_entity_poly.type
_entity_poly.pdbx_seq_one_letter_code
_entity_poly.pdbx_strand_id
1 'polypeptide(L)'
;MSTAGATILAAGFAVLFSYLILSLFMNRKASPNPWRAKGLEWEIPSPPGVHNFAVTPIVTKEAYAYQEDDVTPADLGAPDEGVQIPHEAERTEAPK
;
A
#
# COMPACT_ATOMS: atom_id res chain seq x y z
N MET A 1 -19.16 -31.84 11.90
CA MET A 1 -19.55 -30.96 13.03
C MET A 1 -19.79 -29.54 12.50
N SER A 2 -21.00 -29.23 12.03
CA SER A 2 -21.31 -27.92 11.44
C SER A 2 -21.53 -26.83 12.50
N THR A 3 -22.19 -27.18 13.62
CA THR A 3 -22.49 -26.24 14.71
C THR A 3 -21.24 -25.63 15.34
N ALA A 4 -20.18 -26.42 15.52
CA ALA A 4 -18.92 -25.91 16.07
C ALA A 4 -18.28 -24.84 15.17
N GLY A 5 -18.26 -25.07 13.84
CA GLY A 5 -17.77 -24.08 12.88
C GLY A 5 -18.63 -22.82 12.84
N ALA A 6 -19.95 -22.97 12.83
CA ALA A 6 -20.89 -21.85 12.85
C ALA A 6 -20.72 -20.97 14.11
N THR A 7 -20.54 -21.58 15.29
CA THR A 7 -20.32 -20.84 16.54
C THR A 7 -19.00 -20.07 16.53
N ILE A 8 -17.91 -20.67 16.02
CA ILE A 8 -16.61 -19.99 15.89
C ILE A 8 -16.72 -18.79 14.94
N LEU A 9 -17.40 -18.97 13.80
CA LEU A 9 -17.62 -17.88 12.83
C LEU A 9 -18.44 -16.74 13.45
N ALA A 10 -19.52 -17.07 14.18
CA ALA A 10 -20.34 -16.08 14.87
C ALA A 10 -19.53 -15.29 15.91
N ALA A 11 -18.66 -15.96 16.68
CA ALA A 11 -17.77 -15.30 17.63
C ALA A 11 -16.76 -14.37 16.92
N GLY A 12 -16.17 -14.81 15.81
CA GLY A 12 -15.25 -13.99 15.01
C GLY A 12 -15.93 -12.72 14.48
N PHE A 13 -17.15 -12.85 13.95
CA PHE A 13 -17.93 -11.68 13.53
C PHE A 13 -18.28 -10.76 14.69
N ALA A 14 -18.64 -11.30 15.86
CA ALA A 14 -18.93 -10.48 17.04
C ALA A 14 -17.73 -9.60 17.42
N VAL A 15 -16.50 -10.14 17.39
CA VAL A 15 -15.27 -9.37 17.63
C VAL A 15 -15.06 -8.30 16.55
N LEU A 16 -15.19 -8.66 15.27
CA LEU A 16 -15.01 -7.73 14.15
C LEU A 16 -16.01 -6.56 14.22
N PHE A 17 -17.29 -6.83 14.45
CA PHE A 17 -18.32 -5.79 14.55
C PHE A 17 -18.14 -4.93 15.80
N SER A 18 -17.75 -5.53 16.93
CA SER A 18 -17.45 -4.78 18.15
C SER A 18 -16.31 -3.78 17.90
N TYR A 19 -15.23 -4.21 17.26
CA TYR A 19 -14.11 -3.34 16.92
C TYR A 19 -14.51 -2.24 15.93
N LEU A 20 -15.26 -2.58 14.89
CA LEU A 20 -15.74 -1.60 13.91
C LEU A 20 -16.62 -0.52 14.56
N ILE A 21 -17.59 -0.92 15.38
CA ILE A 21 -18.49 -0.01 16.10
C ILE A 21 -17.69 0.92 17.02
N LEU A 22 -16.81 0.35 17.84
CA LEU A 22 -15.97 1.15 18.75
C LEU A 22 -15.07 2.12 17.97
N SER A 23 -14.47 1.69 16.86
CA SER A 23 -13.59 2.53 16.03
C SER A 23 -14.35 3.67 15.34
N LEU A 24 -15.59 3.44 14.90
CA LEU A 24 -16.41 4.47 14.28
C LEU A 24 -16.80 5.60 15.25
N PHE A 25 -17.06 5.26 16.52
CA PHE A 25 -17.46 6.24 17.53
C PHE A 25 -16.28 6.84 18.32
N MET A 26 -15.12 6.17 18.34
CA MET A 26 -13.93 6.65 19.03
C MET A 26 -13.13 7.57 18.11
N ASN A 27 -13.00 8.85 18.49
CA ASN A 27 -12.57 9.95 17.62
C ASN A 27 -11.05 10.00 17.28
N ARG A 28 -10.35 8.86 17.22
CA ARG A 28 -8.92 8.80 16.86
C ARG A 28 -8.75 8.85 15.35
N LYS A 29 -8.43 10.03 14.81
CA LYS A 29 -8.10 10.19 13.39
C LYS A 29 -6.78 9.46 13.07
N ALA A 30 -6.75 8.76 11.95
CA ALA A 30 -5.54 8.16 11.43
C ALA A 30 -4.63 9.22 10.81
N SER A 31 -3.32 9.00 10.87
CA SER A 31 -2.35 9.67 10.00
C SER A 31 -2.67 9.35 8.52
N PRO A 32 -2.23 10.17 7.54
CA PRO A 32 -2.29 9.82 6.11
C PRO A 32 -1.78 8.40 5.82
N ASN A 33 -0.66 8.02 6.42
CA ASN A 33 0.00 6.73 6.19
C ASN A 33 0.47 6.09 7.51
N PRO A 34 -0.43 5.42 8.25
CA PRO A 34 -0.09 4.77 9.51
C PRO A 34 0.73 3.48 9.31
N TRP A 35 0.76 2.94 8.09
CA TRP A 35 1.43 1.67 7.77
C TRP A 35 2.81 1.85 7.14
N ARG A 36 3.21 3.10 6.86
CA ARG A 36 4.41 3.43 6.09
C ARG A 36 4.45 2.72 4.72
N ALA A 37 3.28 2.52 4.12
CA ALA A 37 3.13 1.91 2.81
C ALA A 37 3.58 2.86 1.69
N LYS A 38 3.90 2.29 0.51
CA LYS A 38 4.18 3.02 -0.73
C LYS A 38 2.96 2.95 -1.65
N GLY A 39 2.77 3.99 -2.45
CA GLY A 39 1.59 4.17 -3.29
C GLY A 39 1.03 5.58 -3.14
N LEU A 40 0.47 6.14 -4.21
CA LEU A 40 -0.05 7.50 -4.23
C LEU A 40 -1.21 7.70 -3.23
N GLU A 41 -1.99 6.64 -2.97
CA GLU A 41 -3.08 6.65 -1.99
C GLU A 41 -2.61 6.90 -0.55
N TRP A 42 -1.31 6.71 -0.28
CA TRP A 42 -0.70 6.95 1.03
C TRP A 42 -0.03 8.34 1.13
N GLU A 43 -0.11 9.15 0.08
CA GLU A 43 0.41 10.53 0.05
C GLU A 43 -0.69 11.59 0.27
N ILE A 44 -1.96 11.17 0.33
CA ILE A 44 -3.11 12.05 0.54
C ILE A 44 -3.55 12.07 2.01
N PRO A 45 -4.18 13.17 2.50
CA PRO A 45 -4.65 13.25 3.88
C PRO A 45 -5.72 12.21 4.22
N SER A 46 -5.85 11.91 5.52
CA SER A 46 -6.92 11.07 6.07
C SER A 46 -7.85 11.93 6.96
N PRO A 47 -9.13 12.11 6.62
CA PRO A 47 -9.84 11.55 5.46
C PRO A 47 -9.42 12.19 4.13
N PRO A 48 -9.58 11.48 2.99
CA PRO A 48 -9.23 12.02 1.68
C PRO A 48 -10.17 13.16 1.28
N GLY A 49 -9.62 14.16 0.57
CA GLY A 49 -10.40 15.22 -0.04
C GLY A 49 -11.18 14.73 -1.28
N VAL A 50 -12.17 15.49 -1.73
CA VAL A 50 -13.08 15.11 -2.83
C VAL A 50 -12.34 14.76 -4.13
N HIS A 51 -11.21 15.41 -4.38
CA HIS A 51 -10.41 15.23 -5.61
C HIS A 51 -9.14 14.42 -5.39
N ASN A 52 -8.91 13.87 -4.19
CA ASN A 52 -7.68 13.19 -3.73
C ASN A 52 -6.41 14.06 -3.81
N PHE A 53 -5.96 14.43 -5.01
CA PHE A 53 -4.80 15.29 -5.26
C PHE A 53 -5.24 16.67 -5.78
N ALA A 54 -4.56 17.73 -5.33
CA ALA A 54 -4.78 19.08 -5.86
C ALA A 54 -4.20 19.25 -7.28
N VAL A 55 -3.16 18.49 -7.62
CA VAL A 55 -2.46 18.46 -8.89
C VAL A 55 -2.06 17.03 -9.22
N THR A 56 -1.97 16.69 -10.50
CA THR A 56 -1.55 15.34 -10.93
C THR A 56 -0.13 15.04 -10.46
N PRO A 57 0.09 13.99 -9.65
CA PRO A 57 1.42 13.64 -9.18
C PRO A 57 2.27 13.07 -10.33
N ILE A 58 3.55 13.40 -10.33
CA ILE A 58 4.56 12.80 -11.23
C ILE A 58 5.16 11.61 -10.48
N VAL A 59 4.98 10.42 -11.02
CA VAL A 59 5.48 9.18 -10.42
C VAL A 59 6.95 9.02 -10.79
N THR A 60 7.83 9.08 -9.79
CA THR A 60 9.29 8.95 -9.96
C THR A 60 9.85 7.67 -9.34
N LYS A 61 9.04 6.94 -8.57
CA LYS A 61 9.42 5.73 -7.85
C LYS A 61 8.51 4.57 -8.25
N GLU A 62 9.06 3.36 -8.24
CA GLU A 62 8.30 2.12 -8.45
C GLU A 62 7.33 1.83 -7.28
N ALA A 63 6.27 1.05 -7.56
CA ALA A 63 5.18 0.78 -6.60
C ALA A 63 5.64 0.10 -5.27
N TYR A 64 6.85 -0.46 -5.23
CA TYR A 64 7.41 -1.17 -4.08
C TYR A 64 8.83 -0.70 -3.71
N ALA A 65 9.15 0.57 -4.00
CA ALA A 65 10.44 1.19 -3.64
C ALA A 65 10.59 1.42 -2.11
N TYR A 66 10.50 0.36 -1.31
CA TYR A 66 10.67 0.40 0.14
C TYR A 66 12.14 0.49 0.55
N GLN A 67 13.05 -0.07 -0.26
CA GLN A 67 14.49 -0.11 0.05
C GLN A 67 15.19 1.24 -0.10
N GLU A 68 14.72 2.11 -1.00
CA GLU A 68 15.38 3.37 -1.34
C GLU A 68 15.45 4.38 -0.18
N ASP A 69 14.46 4.36 0.73
CA ASP A 69 14.37 5.31 1.85
C ASP A 69 14.87 4.72 3.18
N ASP A 70 15.19 3.42 3.23
CA ASP A 70 15.82 2.74 4.38
C ASP A 70 17.35 2.63 4.24
N VAL A 71 17.93 3.11 3.12
CA VAL A 71 19.38 3.28 2.99
C VAL A 71 19.82 4.45 3.87
N THR A 72 20.27 4.13 5.08
CA THR A 72 21.08 5.08 5.86
C THR A 72 22.29 5.44 4.99
N PRO A 73 22.73 6.71 4.88
CA PRO A 73 23.85 7.13 4.03
C PRO A 73 25.20 6.40 4.26
N ALA A 74 25.26 5.49 5.23
CA ALA A 74 26.40 4.61 5.49
C ALA A 74 26.65 3.57 4.39
N ASP A 75 25.66 3.22 3.56
CA ASP A 75 25.79 2.17 2.54
C ASP A 75 26.09 2.70 1.12
N LEU A 76 26.47 3.98 0.96
CA LEU A 76 27.02 4.51 -0.31
C LEU A 76 28.47 4.02 -0.57
N GLY A 77 28.79 2.82 -0.11
CA GLY A 77 30.00 2.09 -0.45
C GLY A 77 29.83 1.38 -1.79
N ALA A 78 30.38 2.02 -2.83
CA ALA A 78 30.62 1.53 -4.19
C ALA A 78 29.52 1.79 -5.25
N PRO A 79 29.89 2.34 -6.42
CA PRO A 79 29.02 2.39 -7.58
C PRO A 79 28.86 0.96 -8.12
N ASP A 80 27.74 0.34 -7.78
CA ASP A 80 27.24 -0.89 -8.39
C ASP A 80 26.93 -0.61 -9.86
N GLU A 81 27.63 -1.37 -10.71
CA GLU A 81 27.45 -1.39 -12.15
C GLU A 81 26.10 -2.04 -12.51
N GLY A 82 25.21 -1.26 -13.12
CA GLY A 82 24.29 -1.73 -14.14
C GLY A 82 23.35 -2.88 -13.77
N VAL A 83 22.32 -2.58 -12.99
CA VAL A 83 21.09 -3.41 -13.00
C VAL A 83 20.43 -3.26 -14.37
N GLN A 84 20.66 -4.22 -15.27
CA GLN A 84 19.93 -4.36 -16.52
C GLN A 84 18.48 -4.75 -16.25
N ILE A 85 17.54 -3.87 -16.58
CA ILE A 85 16.12 -4.22 -16.69
C ILE A 85 15.95 -5.10 -17.93
N PRO A 86 15.38 -6.31 -17.84
CA PRO A 86 15.02 -7.09 -19.02
C PRO A 86 14.02 -6.29 -19.84
N HIS A 87 14.42 -5.87 -21.03
CA HIS A 87 13.53 -5.28 -22.03
C HIS A 87 12.51 -6.36 -22.41
N GLU A 88 11.28 -6.21 -21.93
CA GLU A 88 10.17 -7.09 -22.31
C GLU A 88 10.06 -7.09 -23.84
N ALA A 89 10.22 -8.28 -24.42
CA ALA A 89 10.31 -8.49 -25.85
C ALA A 89 9.10 -7.88 -26.55
N GLU A 90 9.38 -6.83 -27.33
CA GLU A 90 8.86 -6.60 -28.67
C GLU A 90 7.71 -7.53 -29.07
N ARG A 91 6.47 -7.14 -28.74
CA ARG A 91 5.28 -7.66 -29.43
C ARG A 91 5.22 -6.96 -30.80
N THR A 92 6.15 -7.29 -31.68
CA THR A 92 6.07 -6.97 -33.10
C THR A 92 4.95 -7.79 -33.74
N GLU A 93 4.08 -7.05 -34.41
CA GLU A 93 3.21 -7.40 -35.53
C GLU A 93 3.14 -8.88 -35.95
N ALA A 94 1.94 -9.46 -35.84
CA ALA A 94 1.55 -10.56 -36.71
C ALA A 94 1.15 -9.98 -38.08
N PRO A 95 1.79 -10.35 -39.20
CA PRO A 95 1.32 -9.97 -40.52
C PRO A 95 0.10 -10.81 -40.94
N LYS A 96 -0.72 -10.18 -41.79
CA LYS A 96 -1.96 -10.62 -42.42
C LYS A 96 -1.87 -11.94 -43.19
#